data_AF-A0A348VYP8-F1
#
_entry.id   AF-A0A348VYP8-F1
#
_cell.length_a   1.000
_cell.length_b   1.000
_cell.length_c   1.000
_cell.angle_alpha   90.00
_cell.angle_beta   90.00
_cell.angle_gamma   90.00
#
_symmetry.space_group_name_H-M   'P 1'
#
loop_
_entity.id
_entity.type
_entity.pdbx_description
1 polymer ?
#
loop_
_entity_poly.entity_id
_entity_poly.type
_entity_poly.pdbx_seq_one_letter_code
_entity_poly.pdbx_strand_id
1 'polypeptide(L)' 'MIDPWRDKPMKKRPEGERKFSLKNPVDRTLFFIIGGIALVLIVIIVILLVLFLPDLLKK' A
#
# COMPACT_ATOMS: atom_id res chain seq x y z
N MET A 1 9.98 18.12 30.18
CA MET A 1 8.57 17.66 30.07
C MET A 1 8.59 16.36 29.29
N ILE A 2 8.13 15.27 29.91
CA ILE A 2 7.97 13.96 29.26
C ILE A 2 6.78 14.09 28.30
N ASP A 3 6.98 13.80 27.02
CA ASP A 3 5.92 13.86 26.03
C ASP A 3 5.22 12.50 26.00
N PRO A 4 3.95 12.41 26.47
CA PRO A 4 3.23 11.14 26.59
C PRO A 4 2.96 10.46 25.24
N TRP A 5 3.26 11.10 24.11
CA TRP A 5 3.17 10.50 22.78
C TRP A 5 4.51 10.04 22.23
N ARG A 6 5.62 10.62 22.69
CA ARG A 6 6.99 10.25 22.29
C ARG A 6 7.57 9.15 23.17
N ASP A 7 7.21 9.14 24.45
CA ASP A 7 7.84 8.29 25.47
C ASP A 7 7.01 7.05 25.82
N LYS A 8 5.96 6.74 25.04
CA LYS A 8 5.22 5.48 25.18
C LYS A 8 6.15 4.32 24.81
N PRO A 9 6.46 3.38 25.73
CA PRO A 9 7.22 2.20 25.38
C PRO A 9 6.43 1.45 24.30
N MET A 10 7.03 1.26 23.13
CA MET A 10 6.40 0.46 22.08
C MET A 10 6.09 -0.92 22.68
N LYS A 11 4.80 -1.26 22.77
CA LYS A 11 4.38 -2.60 23.20
C LYS A 11 5.09 -3.60 22.29
N LYS A 12 5.90 -4.49 22.89
CA LYS A 12 6.52 -5.57 22.13
C LYS A 12 5.40 -6.40 21.49
N ARG A 13 5.55 -6.65 20.19
CA ARG A 13 4.62 -7.47 19.43
C ARG A 13 4.48 -8.85 20.10
N PRO A 14 3.26 -9.39 20.27
CA PRO A 14 3.07 -10.71 20.87
C PRO A 14 3.85 -11.78 20.11
N GLU A 15 4.47 -12.71 20.82
CA GLU A 15 5.42 -13.68 20.25
C GLU A 15 4.79 -14.76 19.35
N GLY A 16 3.46 -14.78 19.21
CA GLY A 16 2.72 -15.72 18.35
C GLY A 16 2.14 -15.13 17.07
N GLU A 17 2.28 -13.83 16.82
CA GLU A 17 1.67 -13.22 15.64
C GLU A 17 2.45 -13.53 14.36
N ARG A 18 1.72 -13.97 13.33
CA ARG A 18 2.27 -14.14 11.98
C ARG A 18 2.87 -12.82 11.49
N LYS A 19 4.19 -12.80 11.32
CA LYS A 19 4.88 -11.71 10.61
C LYS A 19 4.73 -11.93 9.11
N PHE A 20 4.23 -10.92 8.41
CA PHE A 20 4.22 -10.93 6.95
C PHE A 20 5.66 -11.12 6.47
N SER A 21 5.88 -12.16 5.66
CA SER A 21 7.21 -12.46 5.15
C SER A 21 7.11 -12.93 3.71
N LEU A 22 7.87 -12.31 2.82
CA LEU A 22 7.97 -12.75 1.42
C LEU A 22 8.60 -14.14 1.25
N LYS A 23 9.14 -14.72 2.34
CA LYS A 23 9.60 -16.12 2.38
C LYS A 23 8.45 -17.12 2.45
N ASN A 24 7.28 -16.72 2.95
CA ASN A 24 6.10 -17.56 2.98
C ASN A 24 5.40 -17.52 1.61
N PRO A 25 5.14 -18.68 0.97
CA PRO A 25 4.52 -18.72 -0.35
C PRO A 25 3.13 -18.06 -0.38
N VAL A 26 2.37 -18.13 0.72
CA VAL A 26 1.04 -17.51 0.81
C VAL A 26 1.14 -15.98 0.82
N ASP A 27 2.06 -15.44 1.63
CA ASP A 27 2.28 -13.98 1.71
C ASP A 27 2.86 -13.43 0.40
N ARG A 28 3.72 -14.20 -0.26
CA ARG A 28 4.27 -13.86 -1.57
C ARG A 28 3.20 -13.83 -2.66
N THR A 29 2.31 -14.82 -2.70
CA THR A 29 1.18 -14.81 -3.64
C THR A 29 0.25 -13.63 -3.37
N LEU A 30 -0.06 -13.37 -2.09
CA LEU A 30 -0.88 -12.22 -1.70
C LEU A 30 -0.24 -10.90 -2.16
N PHE A 31 1.08 -10.76 -1.99
CA PHE A 31 1.85 -9.60 -2.45
C PHE A 31 1.72 -9.39 -3.95
N PHE A 32 1.87 -10.46 -4.76
CA PHE A 32 1.74 -10.36 -6.21
C PHE A 32 0.32 -10.04 -6.66
N ILE A 33 -0.71 -10.59 -5.99
CA ILE A 33 -2.11 -10.27 -6.29
C ILE A 33 -2.38 -8.79 -6.02
N ILE A 34 -2.01 -8.30 -4.83
CA ILE A 34 -2.22 -6.90 -4.44
C ILE A 34 -1.41 -5.97 -5.36
N GLY A 35 -0.15 -6.30 -5.61
CA GLY A 35 0.72 -5.54 -6.50
C GLY A 35 0.20 -5.49 -7.94
N GLY A 36 -0.31 -6.61 -8.45
CA GLY A 36 -0.92 -6.68 -9.79
C GLY A 36 -2.17 -5.83 -9.91
N ILE A 37 -3.08 -5.90 -8.93
CA ILE A 37 -4.29 -5.06 -8.91
C ILE A 37 -3.92 -3.58 -8.83
N ALA A 38 -2.97 -3.22 -7.97
CA ALA A 38 -2.50 -1.85 -7.84
C ALA A 38 -1.91 -1.32 -9.16
N LEU A 39 -1.12 -2.13 -9.87
CA LEU A 39 -0.55 -1.76 -11.17
C LEU A 39 -1.65 -1.50 -12.20
N VAL A 40 -2.64 -2.39 -12.29
CA VAL A 40 -3.78 -2.23 -13.23
C VAL A 40 -4.55 -0.94 -12.93
N LEU A 41 -4.82 -0.65 -11.66
CA LEU A 41 -5.48 0.60 -11.27
C LEU A 41 -4.69 1.83 -11.68
N ILE A 42 -3.36 1.83 -11.48
CA ILE A 42 -2.49 2.93 -11.92
C ILE A 42 -2.58 3.12 -13.44
N VAL A 43 -2.52 2.03 -14.21
CA VAL A 43 -2.63 2.10 -15.68
C VAL A 43 -3.98 2.69 -16.10
N ILE A 44 -5.08 2.28 -15.47
CA ILE A 44 -6.42 2.84 -15.74
C ILE A 44 -6.44 4.34 -15.44
N ILE A 45 -5.89 4.77 -14.30
CA ILE A 45 -5.83 6.18 -13.93
C ILE A 45 -5.03 6.98 -14.97
N VAL A 46 -3.88 6.46 -15.41
CA VAL A 46 -3.06 7.11 -16.45
C VAL A 46 -3.83 7.23 -17.76
N ILE A 47 -4.54 6.17 -18.19
CA ILE A 47 -5.37 6.21 -19.40
C ILE A 47 -6.47 7.26 -19.28
N LEU A 48 -7.16 7.31 -18.15
CA LEU A 48 -8.19 8.32 -17.89
C LEU A 48 -7.60 9.73 -17.93
N LEU A 49 -6.43 9.96 -17.33
CA LEU A 49 -5.77 11.26 -17.42
C LEU A 49 -5.42 11.60 -18.87
N VAL A 50 -4.82 10.69 -19.63
CA VAL A 50 -4.45 10.98 -21.03
C VAL A 50 -5.67 11.31 -21.90
N LEU A 51 -6.79 10.62 -21.70
CA LEU A 51 -8.00 10.83 -22.49
C LEU A 51 -8.79 12.07 -22.06
N PHE A 52 -8.95 12.30 -20.75
CA PHE A 52 -9.84 13.34 -20.23
C PHE A 52 -9.13 14.66 -19.89
N LEU A 53 -7.82 14.67 -19.64
CA LEU A 53 -7.05 15.90 -19.39
C LEU A 53 -7.07 16.90 -20.57
N PRO A 54 -6.90 16.48 -21.84
CA PRO A 54 -6.95 17.43 -22.96
C PRO A 54 -8.35 18.03 -23.17
N ASP A 55 -9.41 17.28 -22.89
CA ASP A 55 -10.80 17.79 -22.95
C ASP A 55 -11.08 18.78 -21.81
N LEU A 56 -10.48 18.58 -20.63
CA LEU A 56 -10.56 19.52 -19.51
C LEU A 56 -9.81 20.83 -19.78
N LEU A 57 -8.66 20.76 -20.47
CA LEU A 57 -7.83 21.92 -20.83
C LEU A 57 -8.39 22.75 -22.00
N LYS A 58 -9.25 22.15 -22.83
CA LYS A 58 -9.90 22.83 -23.97
C LYS A 58 -11.16 23.62 -23.58
N LYS A 59 -11.69 23.43 -22.38
CA LYS A 59 -12.90 24.07 -21.89
C LYS A 59 -12.57 25.31 -21.04
#